data_AF-A0A1F9BQC9-F1
#
_entry.id   AF-A0A1F9BQC9-F1
#
_cell.length_a   1.000
_cell.length_b   1.000
_cell.length_c   1.000
_cell.angle_alpha   90.00
_cell.angle_beta   90.00
_cell.angle_gamma   90.00
#
_symmetry.space_group_name_H-M   'P 1'
#
loop_
_entity.id
_entity.type
_entity.pdbx_description
1 polymer ?
#
loop_
_entity_poly.entity_id
_entity_poly.type
_entity_poly.pdbx_seq_one_letter_code
_entity_poly.pdbx_strand_id
1 'polypeptide(L)'
;MYDHPAEIRQLCEDMEPYFDQPMTKVTISDVKRAFREKVTIFGGIPSVALLEESMSDGEFELFMKRLFQDISPGDRFILGVSDTTPLNAKFDRLLRITEMVREWGELPMTV
;
A
#
# COMPACT_ATOMS: atom_id res chain seq x y z
N MET A 1 12.14 -14.40 -16.18
CA MET A 1 12.40 -14.69 -14.75
C MET A 1 13.02 -13.43 -14.19
N TYR A 2 12.27 -12.62 -13.44
CA TYR A 2 12.72 -11.30 -12.99
C TYR A 2 13.44 -11.41 -11.63
N ASP A 3 14.46 -10.58 -11.44
CA ASP A 3 15.37 -10.62 -10.28
C ASP A 3 14.88 -9.64 -9.19
N HIS A 4 13.86 -10.06 -8.44
CA HIS A 4 13.30 -9.33 -7.30
C HIS A 4 14.35 -8.71 -6.32
N PRO A 5 15.49 -9.38 -6.03
CA PRO A 5 16.58 -8.80 -5.26
C PRO A 5 17.14 -7.47 -5.78
N ALA A 6 17.24 -7.28 -7.10
CA ALA A 6 17.78 -6.06 -7.68
C ALA A 6 16.79 -4.88 -7.56
N GLU A 7 15.50 -5.14 -7.75
CA GLU A 7 14.44 -4.12 -7.64
C GLU A 7 14.30 -3.62 -6.20
N ILE A 8 14.41 -4.51 -5.20
CA ILE A 8 14.41 -4.13 -3.78
C ILE A 8 15.65 -3.28 -3.44
N ARG A 9 16.81 -3.62 -4.00
CA ARG A 9 18.04 -2.85 -3.77
C ARG A 9 17.94 -1.43 -4.33
N GLN A 10 17.37 -1.26 -5.52
CA GLN A 10 17.14 0.05 -6.11
C GLN A 10 16.19 0.89 -5.24
N LEU A 11 15.09 0.30 -4.75
CA LEU A 11 14.19 0.94 -3.78
C LEU A 11 14.90 1.40 -2.50
N CYS A 12 15.84 0.60 -1.97
CA CYS A 12 16.66 0.99 -0.82
C CYS A 12 17.57 2.19 -1.13
N GLU A 13 18.16 2.22 -2.33
CA GLU A 13 19.18 3.18 -2.73
C GLU A 13 18.56 4.54 -3.09
N ASP A 14 17.33 4.55 -3.64
CA ASP A 14 16.72 5.77 -4.16
C ASP A 14 15.82 6.52 -3.16
N MET A 15 15.44 5.92 -2.02
CA MET A 15 14.39 6.45 -1.13
C MET A 15 13.13 6.91 -1.90
N GLU A 16 12.82 6.23 -3.02
CA GLU A 16 11.62 6.51 -3.80
C GLU A 16 10.37 6.04 -3.04
N PRO A 17 9.22 6.74 -3.20
CA PRO A 17 7.96 6.29 -2.65
C PRO A 17 7.64 4.86 -3.09
N TYR A 18 7.31 3.99 -2.14
CA TYR A 18 6.99 2.60 -2.41
C TYR A 18 5.55 2.47 -2.91
N PHE A 19 5.34 1.81 -4.04
CA PHE A 19 4.02 1.45 -4.55
C PHE A 19 3.83 -0.07 -4.54
N ASP A 20 2.70 -0.53 -4.05
CA ASP A 20 2.34 -1.95 -4.11
C ASP A 20 1.87 -2.34 -5.53
N GLN A 21 1.72 -3.64 -5.80
CA GLN A 21 1.15 -4.09 -7.08
C GLN A 21 -0.23 -3.45 -7.32
N PRO A 22 -0.54 -2.97 -8.55
CA PRO A 22 0.12 -3.27 -9.83
C PRO A 22 1.17 -2.24 -10.29
N MET A 23 1.52 -1.22 -9.49
CA MET A 23 2.42 -0.16 -9.95
C MET A 23 3.91 -0.53 -9.85
N THR A 24 4.25 -1.53 -9.03
CA THR A 24 5.57 -2.19 -9.03
C THR A 24 5.41 -3.71 -9.16
N LYS A 25 6.53 -4.44 -9.24
CA LYS A 25 6.55 -5.92 -9.26
C LYS A 25 6.74 -6.54 -7.88
N VAL A 26 6.85 -5.74 -6.84
CA VAL A 26 7.19 -6.16 -5.47
C VAL A 26 5.96 -5.95 -4.60
N THR A 27 5.71 -6.87 -3.66
CA THR A 27 4.62 -6.73 -2.67
C THR A 27 5.11 -6.14 -1.35
N ILE A 28 4.21 -5.58 -0.54
CA ILE A 28 4.55 -5.07 0.79
C ILE A 28 5.22 -6.16 1.64
N SER A 29 4.72 -7.38 1.53
CA SER A 29 5.28 -8.57 2.20
C SER A 29 6.74 -8.83 1.82
N ASP A 30 7.13 -8.60 0.56
CA ASP A 30 8.51 -8.76 0.12
C ASP A 30 9.44 -7.69 0.71
N VAL A 31 8.95 -6.45 0.82
CA VAL A 31 9.67 -5.34 1.46
C VAL A 31 9.83 -5.61 2.96
N LYS A 32 8.76 -5.94 3.69
CA LYS A 32 8.84 -6.29 5.12
C LYS A 32 9.88 -7.40 5.37
N ARG A 33 9.91 -8.42 4.51
CA ARG A 33 10.89 -9.53 4.57
C ARG A 33 12.33 -9.07 4.30
N ALA A 34 12.56 -8.23 3.29
CA ALA A 34 13.88 -7.77 2.93
C ALA A 34 14.51 -6.88 4.01
N PHE A 35 13.72 -6.00 4.62
CA PHE A 35 14.22 -5.04 5.61
C PHE A 35 14.17 -5.54 7.06
N ARG A 36 13.66 -6.76 7.30
CA ARG A 36 13.69 -7.45 8.62
C ARG A 36 13.38 -6.53 9.80
N GLU A 37 12.26 -5.81 9.73
CA GLU A 37 11.77 -4.91 10.80
C GLU A 37 12.68 -3.71 11.12
N LYS A 38 13.64 -3.36 10.26
CA LYS A 38 14.57 -2.23 10.52
C LYS A 38 14.07 -0.89 9.99
N VAL A 39 13.08 -0.89 9.12
CA VAL A 39 12.56 0.31 8.46
C VAL A 39 11.07 0.45 8.71
N THR A 40 10.60 1.70 8.69
CA THR A 40 9.17 2.02 8.65
C THR A 40 8.77 2.27 7.22
N ILE A 41 7.73 1.60 6.74
CA ILE A 41 7.18 1.79 5.39
C ILE A 41 6.09 2.87 5.48
N PHE A 42 6.12 3.84 4.56
CA PHE A 42 5.07 4.86 4.42
C PHE A 42 4.45 4.75 3.02
N GLY A 43 3.12 4.68 2.96
CA GLY A 43 2.36 4.56 1.71
C GLY A 43 1.43 3.35 1.70
N GLY A 44 1.33 2.68 0.56
CA GLY A 44 0.56 1.45 0.36
C GLY A 44 -0.63 1.60 -0.57
N ILE A 45 -1.19 2.82 -0.70
CA ILE A 45 -2.32 3.09 -1.59
C ILE A 45 -1.77 3.72 -2.88
N PRO A 46 -1.81 3.03 -4.04
CA PRO A 46 -1.37 3.63 -5.29
C PRO A 46 -2.41 4.65 -5.77
N SER A 47 -1.96 5.76 -6.37
CA SER A 47 -2.85 6.85 -6.82
C SER A 47 -3.94 6.39 -7.79
N VAL A 48 -3.66 5.37 -8.62
CA VAL A 48 -4.64 4.77 -9.54
C VAL A 48 -5.81 4.10 -8.82
N ALA A 49 -5.64 3.63 -7.59
CA ALA A 49 -6.73 3.06 -6.80
C ALA A 49 -7.78 4.13 -6.42
N LEU A 50 -7.43 5.42 -6.50
CA LEU A 50 -8.34 6.52 -6.24
C LEU A 50 -9.09 7.01 -7.49
N LEU A 51 -8.73 6.50 -8.68
CA LEU A 51 -9.30 6.92 -9.96
C LEU A 51 -10.40 5.94 -10.40
N GLU A 52 -11.58 6.45 -10.69
CA GLU A 52 -12.73 5.64 -11.11
C GLU A 52 -12.51 5.02 -12.50
N GLU A 53 -11.82 5.74 -13.38
CA GLU A 53 -11.45 5.29 -14.71
C GLU A 53 -10.40 4.17 -14.73
N SER A 54 -9.64 4.02 -13.64
CA SER A 54 -8.51 3.06 -13.56
C SER A 54 -8.81 1.82 -12.75
N MET A 55 -9.73 1.91 -11.78
CA MET A 55 -10.06 0.83 -10.87
C MET A 55 -11.55 0.93 -10.52
N SER A 56 -12.29 -0.18 -10.62
CA SER A 56 -13.69 -0.22 -10.18
C SER A 56 -13.79 -0.20 -8.64
N ASP A 57 -14.96 0.14 -8.11
CA ASP A 57 -15.17 0.17 -6.65
C ASP A 57 -15.00 -1.22 -6.00
N GLY A 58 -15.39 -2.29 -6.70
CA GLY A 58 -15.19 -3.66 -6.22
C GLY A 58 -13.73 -4.10 -6.19
N GLU A 59 -12.94 -3.69 -7.19
CA GLU A 59 -11.49 -3.93 -7.21
C GLU A 59 -10.78 -3.13 -6.11
N PHE A 60 -11.22 -1.90 -5.88
CA PHE A 60 -10.73 -1.06 -4.79
C PHE A 60 -10.97 -1.71 -3.42
N GLU A 61 -12.19 -2.17 -3.12
CA GLU A 61 -12.50 -2.87 -1.86
C GLU A 61 -11.62 -4.12 -1.67
N LEU A 62 -11.46 -4.91 -2.73
CA LEU A 62 -10.63 -6.12 -2.68
C LEU A 62 -9.14 -5.79 -2.49
N PHE A 63 -8.64 -4.76 -3.16
CA PHE A 63 -7.27 -4.26 -3.00
C PHE A 63 -7.03 -3.80 -1.56
N MET A 64 -7.89 -2.94 -1.04
CA MET A 64 -7.76 -2.42 0.33
C MET A 64 -7.80 -3.56 1.34
N LYS A 65 -8.71 -4.53 1.20
CA LYS A 65 -8.74 -5.70 2.09
C LYS A 65 -7.43 -6.47 2.10
N ARG A 66 -6.83 -6.71 0.92
CA ARG A 66 -5.52 -7.39 0.81
C ARG A 66 -4.41 -6.56 1.44
N LEU A 67 -4.39 -5.25 1.18
CA LEU A 67 -3.44 -4.33 1.78
C LEU A 67 -3.46 -4.40 3.31
N PHE A 68 -4.65 -4.36 3.92
CA PHE A 68 -4.79 -4.49 5.39
C PHE A 68 -4.30 -5.84 5.92
N GLN A 69 -4.50 -6.94 5.17
CA GLN A 69 -3.98 -8.25 5.51
C GLN A 69 -2.44 -8.32 5.42
N ASP A 70 -1.85 -7.72 4.39
CA ASP A 70 -0.41 -7.72 4.16
C ASP A 70 0.35 -6.86 5.17
N ILE A 71 -0.25 -5.77 5.65
CA ILE A 71 0.39 -4.90 6.64
C ILE A 71 0.23 -5.41 8.08
N SER A 72 -0.73 -6.30 8.35
CA SER A 72 -0.93 -6.96 9.64
C SER A 72 0.39 -7.56 10.17
N PRO A 73 0.74 -7.41 11.47
CA PRO A 73 -0.04 -6.86 12.59
C PRO A 73 -0.08 -5.32 12.69
N GLY A 74 0.38 -4.59 11.66
CA GLY A 74 0.41 -3.13 11.62
C GLY A 74 1.69 -2.50 12.17
N ASP A 75 2.73 -3.30 12.40
CA ASP A 75 4.01 -2.83 12.90
C ASP A 75 4.82 -2.08 11.84
N ARG A 76 5.37 -0.92 12.22
CA ARG A 76 6.27 -0.11 11.36
C ARG A 76 5.69 0.22 9.99
N PHE A 77 4.38 0.46 9.93
CA PHE A 77 3.69 0.85 8.71
C PHE A 77 2.89 2.13 8.95
N ILE A 78 3.04 3.11 8.07
CA ILE A 78 2.22 4.33 8.04
C ILE A 78 1.43 4.26 6.74
N LEU A 79 0.12 4.05 6.85
CA LEU A 79 -0.76 3.99 5.67
C LEU A 79 -0.89 5.37 5.04
N GLY A 80 -0.72 5.45 3.72
CA GLY A 80 -0.86 6.67 2.96
C GLY A 80 -1.00 6.41 1.47
N VAL A 81 -1.34 7.46 0.72
CA VAL A 81 -1.19 7.46 -0.73
C VAL A 81 0.29 7.55 -1.04
N SER A 82 0.82 6.59 -1.79
CA SER A 82 2.26 6.44 -1.99
C SER A 82 2.91 7.60 -2.74
N ASP A 83 2.22 8.20 -3.72
CA ASP A 83 2.70 9.38 -4.45
C ASP A 83 1.93 10.62 -3.98
N THR A 84 0.90 10.96 -4.73
CA THR A 84 0.08 12.14 -4.53
C THR A 84 -1.37 11.76 -4.79
N THR A 85 -2.29 12.33 -4.02
CA THR A 85 -3.73 12.22 -4.31
C THR A 85 -4.04 12.94 -5.63
N PRO A 86 -4.51 12.22 -6.67
CA PRO A 86 -4.84 12.86 -7.95
C PRO A 86 -5.94 13.91 -7.82
N LEU A 87 -5.94 14.90 -8.71
CA LEU A 87 -6.97 15.95 -8.74
C LEU A 87 -8.38 15.40 -8.97
N ASN A 88 -8.49 14.30 -9.73
CA ASN A 88 -9.74 13.60 -10.03
C ASN A 88 -9.94 12.35 -9.16
N ALA A 89 -9.27 12.26 -8.00
CA ALA A 89 -9.53 11.20 -7.04
C ALA A 89 -11.01 11.20 -6.63
N LYS A 90 -11.64 10.02 -6.67
CA LYS A 90 -13.00 9.83 -6.20
C LYS A 90 -13.02 10.04 -4.69
N PHE A 91 -13.62 11.16 -4.25
CA PHE A 91 -13.62 11.57 -2.84
C PHE A 91 -14.19 10.50 -1.92
N ASP A 92 -15.21 9.77 -2.37
CA ASP A 92 -15.81 8.66 -1.61
C ASP A 92 -14.81 7.57 -1.24
N ARG A 93 -13.78 7.33 -2.07
CA ARG A 93 -12.72 6.36 -1.74
C ARG A 93 -11.86 6.83 -0.57
N LEU A 94 -11.60 8.13 -0.46
CA LEU A 94 -10.87 8.70 0.68
C LEU A 94 -11.67 8.57 1.98
N LEU A 95 -12.98 8.80 1.91
CA LEU A 95 -13.88 8.56 3.05
C LEU A 95 -13.88 7.08 3.41
N ARG A 96 -13.99 6.19 2.42
CA ARG A 96 -14.00 4.74 2.62
C ARG A 96 -12.71 4.21 3.25
N ILE A 97 -11.54 4.73 2.84
CA ILE A 97 -10.26 4.42 3.50
C ILE A 97 -10.32 4.80 4.98
N THR A 98 -10.90 5.96 5.30
CA THR A 98 -11.02 6.42 6.70
C THR A 98 -11.91 5.47 7.52
N GLU A 99 -12.98 4.96 6.93
CA GLU A 99 -13.84 3.95 7.56
C GLU A 99 -13.09 2.64 7.79
N MET A 100 -12.41 2.11 6.77
CA MET A 100 -11.62 0.88 6.88
C MET A 100 -10.53 0.99 7.94
N VAL A 101 -9.86 2.16 8.05
CA VAL A 101 -8.87 2.39 9.12
C VAL A 101 -9.51 2.34 10.50
N ARG A 102 -10.74 2.86 10.67
CA ARG A 102 -11.46 2.77 11.95
C ARG A 102 -11.92 1.34 12.24
N GLU A 103 -12.30 0.58 11.22
CA GLU A 103 -12.77 -0.80 11.35
C GLU A 103 -11.62 -1.79 11.62
N TRP A 104 -10.47 -1.61 10.95
CA TRP A 104 -9.41 -2.62 10.84
C TRP A 104 -8.04 -2.15 11.31
N GLY A 105 -7.87 -0.84 11.56
CA GLY A 105 -6.58 -0.24 11.89
C GLY A 105 -6.24 -0.20 13.38
N GLU A 106 -7.05 -0.79 14.26
CA GLU A 106 -6.70 -0.94 15.68
C GLU A 106 -5.50 -1.88 15.83
N LEU A 107 -4.48 -1.46 16.58
CA LEU A 107 -3.25 -2.23 16.77
C LEU A 107 -3.34 -3.13 18.04
N PRO A 108 -2.84 -4.37 17.99
CA PRO A 108 -2.36 -5.08 16.80
C PRO A 108 -3.52 -5.41 15.87
N MET A 109 -3.30 -5.25 14.57
CA MET A 109 -4.31 -5.56 13.56
C MET A 109 -4.63 -7.06 13.59
N THR A 110 -5.91 -7.41 13.43
CA THR A 110 -6.40 -8.80 13.47
C THR A 110 -7.16 -9.24 12.21
N VAL A 111 -7.09 -8.42 11.16
CA VAL A 111 -7.71 -8.63 9.84
C VAL A 111 -7.00 -9.67 8.98
#